data_AF-M0CB55-F1
#
_entry.id   AF-M0CB55-F1
#
_cell.length_a   1.000
_cell.length_b   1.000
_cell.length_c   1.000
_cell.angle_alpha   90.00
_cell.angle_beta   90.00
_cell.angle_gamma   90.00
#
_symmetry.space_group_name_H-M   'P 1'
#
loop_
_entity.id
_entity.type
_entity.pdbx_description
1 polymer ?
#
loop_
_entity_poly.entity_id
_entity_poly.type
_entity_poly.pdbx_seq_one_letter_code
_entity_poly.pdbx_strand_id
1 'polypeptide(L)'
;MDTLDVYRGDPIRERIHESLPYGDPSDPLVFLMGPYRLLDPDYLYDEGGYSLPPDPLAPDGGDVEPDLIESTLRTVAERVSAETGATAFIASDVDIPTRTEVERDGLSDPGLSVIDQSVAFAKASAGNAFVFTKAGLTTGVGAETGAIPEYFRLRDETGRSRDPRTFKIFSEAEPSEDDSRTYDPTFSSASINEMDDAYDIRFGYFTSREHLVETLIAFVESYVEPLAD
;
A
#
# COMPACT_ATOMS: atom_id res chain seq x y z
N MET A 1 1.05 -23.91 11.83
CA MET A 1 1.21 -22.46 12.00
C MET A 1 2.11 -22.01 10.88
N ASP A 2 1.61 -21.13 10.03
CA ASP A 2 2.41 -20.55 8.97
C ASP A 2 3.47 -19.64 9.62
N THR A 3 4.67 -19.57 9.05
CA THR A 3 5.75 -18.74 9.60
C THR A 3 5.43 -17.26 9.58
N LEU A 4 4.40 -16.86 8.82
CA LEU A 4 3.94 -15.47 8.66
C LEU A 4 2.70 -15.13 9.51
N ASP A 5 2.32 -15.98 10.46
CA ASP A 5 1.23 -15.67 11.41
C ASP A 5 1.75 -15.02 12.70
N VAL A 6 3.01 -15.27 13.04
CA VAL A 6 3.61 -14.91 14.32
C VAL A 6 4.98 -14.27 14.13
N TYR A 7 5.26 -13.22 14.91
CA TYR A 7 6.56 -12.61 15.02
C TYR A 7 7.05 -12.75 16.46
N ARG A 8 8.18 -13.42 16.66
CA ARG A 8 8.77 -13.71 17.99
C ARG A 8 7.81 -14.42 18.97
N GLY A 9 6.82 -15.13 18.46
CA GLY A 9 5.82 -15.86 19.25
C GLY A 9 4.50 -15.11 19.43
N ASP A 10 4.45 -13.81 19.08
CA ASP A 10 3.25 -12.99 19.17
C ASP A 10 2.53 -12.94 17.81
N PRO A 11 1.19 -12.95 17.77
CA PRO A 11 0.44 -12.81 16.53
C PRO A 11 0.78 -11.49 15.83
N ILE A 12 1.05 -11.54 14.52
CA ILE A 12 1.41 -10.34 13.76
C ILE A 12 0.28 -9.30 13.78
N ARG A 13 -0.98 -9.75 13.76
CA ARG A 13 -2.14 -8.87 13.91
C ARG A 13 -2.10 -8.05 15.21
N GLU A 14 -1.78 -8.69 16.34
CA GLU A 14 -1.72 -8.00 17.64
C GLU A 14 -0.58 -6.97 17.63
N ARG A 15 0.58 -7.34 17.08
CA ARG A 15 1.73 -6.41 16.93
C ARG A 15 1.38 -5.19 16.07
N ILE A 16 0.60 -5.37 15.00
CA ILE A 16 0.12 -4.26 14.18
C ILE A 16 -0.72 -3.32 15.05
N HIS A 17 -1.77 -3.80 15.73
CA HIS A 17 -2.59 -2.94 16.58
C HIS A 17 -1.80 -2.26 17.71
N GLU A 18 -0.84 -2.95 18.34
CA GLU A 18 0.04 -2.34 19.36
C GLU A 18 0.91 -1.22 18.81
N SER A 19 1.28 -1.28 17.54
CA SER A 19 2.10 -0.26 16.87
C SER A 19 1.28 0.97 16.42
N LEU A 20 -0.05 0.84 16.37
CA LEU A 20 -0.97 1.85 15.83
C LEU A 20 -1.80 2.47 16.96
N PRO A 21 -1.30 3.52 17.65
CA PRO A 21 -1.96 4.08 18.83
C PRO A 21 -3.29 4.78 18.55
N TYR A 22 -3.66 4.93 17.27
CA TYR A 22 -4.88 5.60 16.81
C TYR A 22 -6.00 4.62 16.42
N GLY A 23 -5.73 3.32 16.28
CA GLY A 23 -6.71 2.32 15.85
C GLY A 23 -7.37 1.57 17.01
N ASP A 24 -8.60 1.07 16.83
CA ASP A 24 -9.21 0.18 17.81
C ASP A 24 -8.66 -1.26 17.61
N PRO A 25 -8.29 -1.98 18.68
CA PRO A 25 -7.80 -3.36 18.59
C PRO A 25 -8.78 -4.36 17.94
N SER A 26 -10.06 -4.02 17.85
CA SER A 26 -11.09 -4.83 17.21
C SER A 26 -11.32 -4.51 15.73
N ASP A 27 -10.76 -3.40 15.24
CA ASP A 27 -10.99 -2.97 13.85
C ASP A 27 -10.41 -3.97 12.84
N PRO A 28 -11.06 -4.20 11.70
CA PRO A 28 -10.39 -4.78 10.54
C PRO A 28 -9.21 -3.90 10.12
N LEU A 29 -8.10 -4.55 9.77
CA LEU A 29 -6.89 -3.88 9.32
C LEU A 29 -6.91 -3.69 7.79
N VAL A 30 -6.41 -2.54 7.32
CA VAL A 30 -6.21 -2.23 5.90
C VAL A 30 -4.74 -1.91 5.68
N PHE A 31 -4.03 -2.77 4.93
CA PHE A 31 -2.64 -2.53 4.61
C PHE A 31 -2.53 -1.66 3.36
N LEU A 32 -2.00 -0.44 3.53
CA LEU A 32 -1.76 0.53 2.48
C LEU A 32 -0.30 0.44 2.01
N MET A 33 -0.11 0.00 0.77
CA MET A 33 1.20 -0.12 0.13
C MET A 33 1.32 0.96 -0.94
N GLY A 34 2.48 1.60 -1.02
CA GLY A 34 2.73 2.66 -2.00
C GLY A 34 4.20 3.04 -2.05
N PRO A 35 4.59 3.95 -2.95
CA PRO A 35 5.95 4.47 -2.99
C PRO A 35 6.24 5.26 -1.72
N TYR A 36 7.34 4.97 -1.02
CA TYR A 36 7.78 5.77 0.12
C TYR A 36 8.60 6.99 -0.27
N ARG A 37 9.14 6.97 -1.50
CA ARG A 37 9.91 8.08 -2.05
C ARG A 37 9.52 8.38 -3.48
N LEU A 38 9.75 9.61 -3.91
CA LEU A 38 9.83 9.95 -5.33
C LEU A 38 11.01 9.22 -6.00
N LEU A 39 10.91 9.02 -7.31
CA LEU A 39 12.04 8.60 -8.13
C LEU A 39 13.17 9.65 -8.00
N ASP A 40 14.42 9.19 -7.96
CA ASP A 40 15.57 10.08 -8.04
C ASP A 40 16.20 9.96 -9.44
N PRO A 41 16.04 10.96 -10.32
CA PRO A 41 16.62 10.96 -11.66
C PRO A 41 18.15 10.87 -11.64
N ASP A 42 18.82 11.34 -10.58
CA ASP A 42 20.28 11.33 -10.48
C ASP A 42 20.84 9.90 -10.35
N TYR A 43 19.99 8.91 -10.01
CA TYR A 43 20.36 7.50 -10.07
C TYR A 43 20.55 6.98 -11.50
N LEU A 44 19.90 7.59 -12.49
CA LEU A 44 19.88 7.15 -13.88
C LEU A 44 20.70 8.06 -14.81
N TYR A 45 20.82 9.34 -14.47
CA TYR A 45 21.44 10.34 -15.31
C TYR A 45 22.54 11.08 -14.53
N ASP A 46 23.78 10.98 -15.04
CA ASP A 46 24.94 11.69 -14.47
C ASP A 46 24.85 13.22 -14.65
N GLU A 47 24.06 13.66 -15.64
CA GLU A 47 23.81 15.07 -15.92
C GLU A 47 22.54 15.52 -15.16
N GLY A 48 22.72 16.06 -13.95
CA GLY A 48 21.62 16.58 -13.14
C GLY A 48 20.78 17.64 -13.87
N GLY A 49 19.53 17.82 -13.43
CA GLY A 49 18.61 18.82 -13.99
C GLY A 49 17.31 18.28 -14.58
N TYR A 50 17.02 17.00 -14.39
CA TYR A 50 15.72 16.42 -14.73
C TYR A 50 14.72 16.65 -13.60
N SER A 51 13.67 17.42 -13.86
CA SER A 51 12.55 17.56 -12.93
C SER A 51 11.54 16.44 -13.14
N LEU A 52 11.14 15.78 -12.05
CA LEU A 52 10.00 14.88 -12.08
C LEU A 52 8.70 15.65 -12.40
N PRO A 53 7.70 14.97 -13.00
CA PRO A 53 6.35 15.51 -13.02
C PRO A 53 5.85 15.70 -11.58
N PRO A 54 4.89 16.62 -11.35
CA PRO A 54 4.27 16.77 -10.03
C PRO A 54 3.63 15.45 -9.61
N ASP A 55 3.70 15.14 -8.31
CA ASP A 55 3.11 13.93 -7.72
C ASP A 55 2.07 14.35 -6.69
N PRO A 56 0.84 13.81 -6.72
CA PRO A 56 -0.21 14.16 -5.76
C PRO A 56 0.11 13.74 -4.33
N LEU A 57 1.08 12.84 -4.13
CA LEU A 57 1.52 12.37 -2.82
C LEU A 57 2.86 12.96 -2.39
N ALA A 58 3.47 13.84 -3.19
CA ALA A 58 4.60 14.64 -2.73
C ALA A 58 4.16 15.46 -1.49
N PRO A 59 4.97 15.51 -0.41
CA PRO A 59 4.68 16.34 0.76
C PRO A 59 4.54 17.83 0.42
N ASP A 60 3.43 18.44 0.85
CA ASP A 60 3.16 19.87 0.61
C ASP A 60 3.79 20.77 1.68
N GLY A 61 5.10 21.00 1.62
CA GLY A 61 5.79 21.97 2.48
C GLY A 61 5.81 21.66 3.98
N GLY A 62 6.84 22.12 4.68
CA GLY A 62 7.11 21.83 6.09
C GLY A 62 8.57 21.44 6.32
N ASP A 63 8.88 20.90 7.50
CA ASP A 63 10.22 20.37 7.86
C ASP A 63 10.44 18.92 7.36
N VAL A 64 9.62 18.44 6.43
CA VAL A 64 9.69 17.09 5.85
C VAL A 64 10.42 17.14 4.51
N GLU A 65 11.25 16.14 4.23
CA GLU A 65 11.94 15.99 2.95
C GLU A 65 10.92 15.95 1.79
N PRO A 66 11.05 16.81 0.75
CA PRO A 66 10.07 16.90 -0.33
C PRO A 66 9.88 15.62 -1.16
N ASP A 67 10.80 14.67 -1.07
CA ASP A 67 10.71 13.37 -1.74
C ASP A 67 10.11 12.27 -0.86
N LEU A 68 9.86 12.52 0.44
CA LEU A 68 9.40 11.52 1.40
C LEU A 68 7.88 11.32 1.39
N ILE A 69 7.38 10.64 0.35
CA ILE A 69 5.97 10.26 0.18
C ILE A 69 5.44 9.46 1.38
N GLU A 70 6.28 8.67 2.06
CA GLU A 70 5.91 7.88 3.24
C GLU A 70 5.11 8.69 4.27
N SER A 71 5.54 9.94 4.54
CA SER A 71 4.86 10.83 5.48
C SER A 71 3.42 11.14 5.06
N THR A 72 3.19 11.32 3.76
CA THR A 72 1.89 11.60 3.17
C THR A 72 1.01 10.36 3.19
N LEU A 73 1.56 9.18 2.87
CA LEU A 73 0.82 7.91 2.95
C LEU A 73 0.37 7.61 4.38
N ARG A 74 1.21 7.90 5.37
CA ARG A 74 0.84 7.80 6.79
C ARG A 74 -0.35 8.70 7.12
N THR A 75 -0.32 9.97 6.71
CA THR A 75 -1.47 10.88 6.89
C THR A 75 -2.73 10.39 6.18
N VAL A 76 -2.60 9.80 4.98
CA VAL A 76 -3.73 9.17 4.28
C VAL A 76 -4.30 8.00 5.09
N ALA A 77 -3.44 7.10 5.60
CA ALA A 77 -3.85 5.97 6.43
C ALA A 77 -4.55 6.41 7.73
N GLU A 78 -4.00 7.40 8.43
CA GLU A 78 -4.61 7.99 9.63
C GLU A 78 -6.00 8.58 9.34
N ARG A 79 -6.15 9.29 8.22
CA ARG A 79 -7.44 9.86 7.81
C ARG A 79 -8.48 8.79 7.47
N VAL A 80 -8.10 7.78 6.68
CA VAL A 80 -8.99 6.65 6.38
C VAL A 80 -9.41 5.94 7.67
N SER A 81 -8.49 5.78 8.62
CA SER A 81 -8.79 5.18 9.92
C SER A 81 -9.74 6.02 10.77
N ALA A 82 -9.63 7.34 10.71
CA ALA A 82 -10.51 8.25 11.44
C ALA A 82 -11.94 8.33 10.85
N GLU A 83 -12.09 8.02 9.56
CA GLU A 83 -13.35 8.16 8.82
C GLU A 83 -14.08 6.83 8.57
N THR A 84 -13.45 5.69 8.88
CA THR A 84 -14.03 4.34 8.68
C THR A 84 -14.01 3.52 9.98
N GLY A 85 -14.70 2.38 9.99
CA GLY A 85 -14.60 1.38 11.06
C GLY A 85 -13.43 0.41 10.87
N ALA A 86 -12.39 0.80 10.12
CA ALA A 86 -11.20 0.01 9.87
C ALA A 86 -9.94 0.80 10.24
N THR A 87 -8.88 0.11 10.64
CA THR A 87 -7.58 0.74 10.90
C THR A 87 -6.65 0.52 9.71
N ALA A 88 -6.34 1.59 8.99
CA ALA A 88 -5.37 1.59 7.90
C ALA A 88 -3.95 1.94 8.39
N PHE A 89 -2.95 1.33 7.77
CA PHE A 89 -1.54 1.52 8.13
C PHE A 89 -0.59 1.28 6.96
N ILE A 90 0.63 1.81 7.05
CA ILE A 90 1.75 1.48 6.16
C ILE A 90 2.79 0.63 6.89
N ALA A 91 3.68 -0.04 6.15
CA ALA A 91 4.60 -1.03 6.73
C ALA A 91 5.53 -0.42 7.79
N SER A 92 5.96 0.83 7.60
CA SER A 92 6.83 1.58 8.51
C SER A 92 6.15 1.99 9.82
N ASP A 93 4.83 1.82 9.94
CA ASP A 93 4.12 2.09 11.18
C ASP A 93 4.17 0.91 12.16
N VAL A 94 4.62 -0.27 11.72
CA VAL A 94 4.60 -1.51 12.50
C VAL A 94 5.99 -1.82 13.06
N ASP A 95 6.06 -2.12 14.36
CA ASP A 95 7.31 -2.47 15.06
C ASP A 95 7.73 -3.93 14.80
N ILE A 96 7.90 -4.26 13.52
CA ILE A 96 8.51 -5.51 13.04
C ILE A 96 9.57 -5.09 12.02
N PRO A 97 10.86 -5.14 12.35
CA PRO A 97 11.91 -4.65 11.45
C PRO A 97 12.15 -5.62 10.29
N THR A 98 12.61 -5.07 9.17
CA THR A 98 13.20 -5.83 8.07
C THR A 98 14.63 -6.28 8.43
N ARG A 99 15.15 -7.30 7.73
CA ARG A 99 16.56 -7.72 7.89
C ARG A 99 17.54 -6.58 7.63
N THR A 100 17.24 -5.73 6.66
CA THR A 100 18.05 -4.55 6.33
C THR A 100 18.10 -3.57 7.50
N GLU A 101 16.97 -3.31 8.17
CA GLU A 101 16.91 -2.42 9.33
C GLU A 101 17.62 -3.03 10.54
N VAL A 102 17.49 -4.33 10.75
CA VAL A 102 18.24 -5.04 11.80
C VAL A 102 19.74 -4.88 11.60
N GLU A 103 20.23 -5.07 10.37
CA GLU A 103 21.66 -4.90 10.04
C GLU A 103 22.11 -3.44 10.17
N ARG A 104 21.32 -2.50 9.64
CA ARG A 104 21.63 -1.05 9.66
C ARG A 104 21.67 -0.48 11.08
N ASP A 105 20.68 -0.85 11.90
CA ASP A 105 20.44 -0.25 13.21
C ASP A 105 20.98 -1.10 14.37
N GLY A 106 21.58 -2.27 14.07
CA GLY A 106 22.21 -3.14 15.05
C GLY A 106 21.22 -3.77 16.04
N LEU A 107 20.00 -4.07 15.58
CA LEU A 107 18.93 -4.59 16.42
C LEU A 107 19.21 -6.05 16.81
N SER A 108 18.73 -6.46 17.99
CA SER A 108 18.81 -7.86 18.46
C SER A 108 17.74 -8.77 17.85
N ASP A 109 16.77 -8.18 17.17
CA ASP A 109 15.54 -8.81 16.74
C ASP A 109 15.72 -9.55 15.41
N PRO A 110 15.02 -10.68 15.18
CA PRO A 110 15.09 -11.38 13.91
C PRO A 110 14.28 -10.62 12.85
N GLY A 111 14.94 -9.88 11.95
CA GLY A 111 14.22 -9.15 10.91
C GLY A 111 13.55 -10.07 9.88
N LEU A 112 12.44 -9.61 9.29
CA LEU A 112 11.80 -10.28 8.15
C LEU A 112 12.41 -9.80 6.83
N SER A 113 12.34 -10.63 5.78
CA SER A 113 12.57 -10.06 4.44
C SER A 113 11.43 -9.08 4.13
N VAL A 114 11.68 -8.06 3.30
CA VAL A 114 10.65 -7.07 2.95
C VAL A 114 9.39 -7.75 2.41
N ILE A 115 9.55 -8.74 1.50
CA ILE A 115 8.41 -9.47 0.94
C ILE A 115 7.68 -10.31 1.99
N ASP A 116 8.41 -11.02 2.87
CA ASP A 116 7.77 -11.81 3.94
C ASP A 116 6.98 -10.91 4.90
N GLN A 117 7.52 -9.72 5.20
CA GLN A 117 6.85 -8.72 6.04
C GLN A 117 5.57 -8.22 5.37
N SER A 118 5.63 -7.79 4.10
CA SER A 118 4.46 -7.32 3.36
C SER A 118 3.39 -8.40 3.22
N VAL A 119 3.78 -9.67 2.97
CA VAL A 119 2.84 -10.80 2.95
C VAL A 119 2.22 -11.04 4.33
N ALA A 120 3.01 -10.98 5.40
CA ALA A 120 2.51 -11.14 6.76
C ALA A 120 1.50 -10.05 7.14
N PHE A 121 1.79 -8.79 6.79
CA PHE A 121 0.89 -7.66 7.03
C PHE A 121 -0.38 -7.78 6.19
N ALA A 122 -0.25 -8.18 4.93
CA ALA A 122 -1.40 -8.43 4.06
C ALA A 122 -2.28 -9.58 4.56
N LYS A 123 -1.68 -10.60 5.18
CA LYS A 123 -2.38 -11.74 5.78
C LYS A 123 -3.16 -11.35 7.03
N ALA A 124 -2.56 -10.52 7.88
CA ALA A 124 -3.21 -9.97 9.06
C ALA A 124 -4.34 -8.98 8.71
N SER A 125 -4.31 -8.41 7.51
CA SER A 125 -5.25 -7.41 7.03
C SER A 125 -6.50 -8.01 6.38
N ALA A 126 -7.63 -7.33 6.58
CA ALA A 126 -8.89 -7.61 5.90
C ALA A 126 -8.93 -6.96 4.51
N GLY A 127 -8.22 -5.83 4.32
CA GLY A 127 -8.09 -5.13 3.04
C GLY A 127 -6.63 -4.84 2.66
N ASN A 128 -6.34 -4.84 1.36
CA ASN A 128 -5.01 -4.58 0.80
C ASN A 128 -5.11 -3.55 -0.34
N ALA A 129 -4.47 -2.40 -0.18
CA ALA A 129 -4.52 -1.30 -1.13
C ALA A 129 -3.12 -1.02 -1.69
N PHE A 130 -2.97 -1.03 -3.02
CA PHE A 130 -1.71 -0.74 -3.71
C PHE A 130 -1.81 0.60 -4.42
N VAL A 131 -0.98 1.57 -4.04
CA VAL A 131 -0.99 2.92 -4.60
C VAL A 131 0.16 3.09 -5.59
N PHE A 132 -0.18 3.52 -6.79
CA PHE A 132 0.79 3.84 -7.84
C PHE A 132 0.62 5.29 -8.26
N THR A 133 1.72 6.03 -8.21
CA THR A 133 1.83 7.37 -8.78
C THR A 133 2.84 7.36 -9.92
N LYS A 134 2.77 8.38 -10.78
CA LYS A 134 3.64 8.51 -11.94
C LYS A 134 5.10 8.78 -11.55
N ALA A 135 5.32 9.58 -10.50
CA ALA A 135 6.66 9.99 -10.10
C ALA A 135 7.21 9.21 -8.90
N GLY A 136 6.40 8.39 -8.24
CA GLY A 136 6.82 7.55 -7.13
C GLY A 136 7.79 6.44 -7.54
N LEU A 137 8.73 6.09 -6.66
CA LEU A 137 9.59 4.91 -6.82
C LEU A 137 8.77 3.64 -6.54
N THR A 138 8.16 3.10 -7.59
CA THR A 138 7.15 2.04 -7.51
C THR A 138 7.72 0.61 -7.49
N THR A 139 9.04 0.42 -7.50
CA THR A 139 9.64 -0.92 -7.59
C THR A 139 9.24 -1.84 -6.43
N GLY A 140 9.13 -1.29 -5.21
CA GLY A 140 8.67 -2.03 -4.03
C GLY A 140 7.21 -2.48 -4.17
N VAL A 141 6.30 -1.51 -4.28
CA VAL A 141 4.85 -1.77 -4.44
C VAL A 141 4.53 -2.62 -5.68
N GLY A 142 5.31 -2.51 -6.77
CA GLY A 142 5.17 -3.36 -7.94
C GLY A 142 5.51 -4.83 -7.65
N ALA A 143 6.57 -5.09 -6.87
CA ALA A 143 6.91 -6.45 -6.44
C ALA A 143 5.85 -7.02 -5.49
N GLU A 144 5.35 -6.22 -4.56
CA GLU A 144 4.28 -6.59 -3.62
C GLU A 144 2.97 -6.91 -4.34
N THR A 145 2.62 -6.10 -5.34
CA THR A 145 1.42 -6.29 -6.17
C THR A 145 1.44 -7.62 -6.92
N GLY A 146 2.61 -8.21 -7.19
CA GLY A 146 2.70 -9.57 -7.71
C GLY A 146 2.75 -10.65 -6.62
N ALA A 147 3.59 -10.44 -5.61
CA ALA A 147 3.87 -11.44 -4.58
C ALA A 147 2.66 -11.75 -3.67
N ILE A 148 1.91 -10.71 -3.27
CA ILE A 148 0.81 -10.84 -2.32
C ILE A 148 -0.40 -11.58 -2.96
N PRO A 149 -0.91 -11.18 -4.15
CA PRO A 149 -1.97 -11.94 -4.82
C PRO A 149 -1.62 -13.39 -5.11
N GLU A 150 -0.36 -13.66 -5.47
CA GLU A 150 0.13 -15.02 -5.70
C GLU A 150 0.13 -15.85 -4.40
N TYR A 151 0.58 -15.27 -3.28
CA TYR A 151 0.52 -15.92 -1.97
C TYR A 151 -0.91 -16.34 -1.59
N PHE A 152 -1.90 -15.48 -1.85
CA PHE A 152 -3.32 -15.80 -1.63
C PHE A 152 -3.96 -16.67 -2.72
N ARG A 153 -3.18 -17.07 -3.74
CA ARG A 153 -3.62 -17.89 -4.88
C ARG A 153 -4.82 -17.28 -5.60
N LEU A 154 -4.85 -15.95 -5.77
CA LEU A 154 -6.02 -15.27 -6.32
C LEU A 154 -6.34 -15.68 -7.77
N ARG A 155 -5.38 -16.24 -8.52
CA ARG A 155 -5.58 -16.81 -9.87
C ARG A 155 -6.45 -18.07 -9.89
N ASP A 156 -6.43 -18.85 -8.80
CA ASP A 156 -7.21 -20.08 -8.71
C ASP A 156 -8.61 -19.74 -8.17
N GLU A 157 -9.56 -19.55 -9.09
CA GLU A 157 -10.93 -19.16 -8.73
C GLU A 157 -11.56 -20.06 -7.65
N THR A 158 -11.16 -21.34 -7.62
CA THR A 158 -11.70 -22.38 -6.73
C THR A 158 -10.86 -22.58 -5.47
N GLY A 159 -9.59 -22.19 -5.49
CA GLY A 159 -8.60 -22.43 -4.44
C GLY A 159 -8.05 -21.16 -3.76
N ARG A 160 -8.48 -19.97 -4.19
CA ARG A 160 -8.11 -18.69 -3.59
C ARG A 160 -8.44 -18.67 -2.10
N SER A 161 -7.50 -18.19 -1.29
CA SER A 161 -7.65 -18.09 0.16
C SER A 161 -8.26 -16.75 0.63
N ARG A 162 -8.51 -15.82 -0.29
CA ARG A 162 -9.17 -14.54 -0.03
C ARG A 162 -10.06 -14.16 -1.22
N ASP A 163 -11.03 -13.28 -0.95
CA ASP A 163 -11.85 -12.64 -1.97
C ASP A 163 -11.03 -11.54 -2.67
N PRO A 164 -10.86 -11.56 -4.00
CA PRO A 164 -10.09 -10.52 -4.70
C PRO A 164 -10.62 -9.10 -4.49
N ARG A 165 -11.91 -8.95 -4.15
CA ARG A 165 -12.50 -7.64 -3.88
C ARG A 165 -11.91 -6.96 -2.64
N THR A 166 -11.23 -7.69 -1.77
CA THR A 166 -10.47 -7.11 -0.64
C THR A 166 -9.08 -6.61 -1.06
N PHE A 167 -8.76 -6.64 -2.35
CA PHE A 167 -7.55 -6.08 -2.94
C PHE A 167 -7.95 -5.01 -3.94
N LYS A 168 -7.22 -3.88 -3.97
CA LYS A 168 -7.47 -2.84 -4.96
C LYS A 168 -6.21 -2.09 -5.31
N ILE A 169 -6.02 -1.84 -6.60
CA ILE A 169 -4.97 -0.96 -7.12
C ILE A 169 -5.55 0.44 -7.26
N PHE A 170 -4.90 1.41 -6.65
CA PHE A 170 -5.19 2.84 -6.78
C PHE A 170 -4.13 3.45 -7.67
N SER A 171 -4.50 3.82 -8.89
CA SER A 171 -3.59 4.44 -9.85
C SER A 171 -3.88 5.92 -9.97
N GLU A 172 -2.82 6.72 -9.95
CA GLU A 172 -2.90 8.12 -10.36
C GLU A 172 -3.43 8.21 -11.79
N ALA A 173 -4.32 9.16 -12.01
CA ALA A 173 -4.97 9.41 -13.29
C ALA A 173 -5.34 10.89 -13.43
N GLU A 174 -5.66 11.28 -14.65
CA GLU A 174 -6.29 12.57 -14.98
C GLU A 174 -7.75 12.32 -15.40
N PRO A 175 -8.69 13.26 -15.17
CA PRO A 175 -10.02 13.15 -15.74
C PRO A 175 -9.92 13.11 -17.27
N SER A 176 -10.67 12.21 -17.89
CA SER A 176 -10.66 12.13 -19.35
C SER A 176 -11.25 13.38 -19.98
N GLU A 177 -10.69 13.80 -21.11
CA GLU A 177 -11.19 14.96 -21.87
C GLU A 177 -12.62 14.74 -22.40
N ASP A 178 -13.00 13.48 -22.62
CA ASP A 178 -14.27 13.09 -23.24
C ASP A 178 -15.43 12.92 -22.23
N ASP A 179 -15.14 12.47 -21.01
CA ASP A 179 -16.12 12.30 -19.92
C ASP A 179 -15.44 12.45 -18.56
N SER A 180 -15.87 13.45 -17.79
CA SER A 180 -15.35 13.73 -16.44
C SER A 180 -15.62 12.62 -15.41
N ARG A 181 -16.35 11.56 -15.78
CA ARG A 181 -16.55 10.34 -14.98
C ARG A 181 -15.59 9.22 -15.34
N THR A 182 -14.79 9.40 -16.39
CA THR A 182 -13.74 8.49 -16.82
C THR A 182 -12.38 9.09 -16.52
N TYR A 183 -11.38 8.23 -16.35
CA TYR A 183 -10.05 8.59 -15.92
C TYR A 183 -9.02 7.97 -16.86
N ASP A 184 -8.04 8.77 -17.25
CA ASP A 184 -6.89 8.36 -18.05
C ASP A 184 -5.69 8.15 -17.11
N PRO A 185 -5.20 6.90 -16.92
CA PRO A 185 -4.11 6.61 -15.99
C PRO A 185 -2.83 7.35 -16.37
N THR A 186 -2.20 8.03 -15.42
CA THR A 186 -0.92 8.72 -15.63
C THR A 186 0.28 7.81 -15.34
N PHE A 187 0.06 6.75 -14.56
CA PHE A 187 0.94 5.61 -14.42
C PHE A 187 0.48 4.46 -15.34
N SER A 188 1.41 3.80 -16.01
CA SER A 188 1.11 2.61 -16.82
C SER A 188 2.25 1.60 -16.75
N SER A 189 1.91 0.36 -16.42
CA SER A 189 2.78 -0.80 -16.50
C SER A 189 1.96 -1.98 -17.01
N ALA A 190 2.43 -2.68 -18.05
CA ALA A 190 1.69 -3.78 -18.65
C ALA A 190 1.32 -4.86 -17.62
N SER A 191 2.28 -5.24 -16.76
CA SER A 191 2.04 -6.25 -15.73
C SER A 191 1.05 -5.80 -14.66
N ILE A 192 0.98 -4.49 -14.38
CA ILE A 192 0.00 -3.94 -13.44
C ILE A 192 -1.37 -3.87 -14.10
N ASN A 193 -1.46 -3.36 -15.33
CA ASN A 193 -2.72 -3.23 -16.07
C ASN A 193 -3.43 -4.58 -16.29
N GLU A 194 -2.67 -5.68 -16.36
CA GLU A 194 -3.21 -7.05 -16.51
C GLU A 194 -3.59 -7.71 -15.17
N MET A 195 -3.51 -7.01 -14.03
CA MET A 195 -3.83 -7.58 -12.71
C MET A 195 -5.31 -7.92 -12.52
N ASP A 196 -6.22 -7.22 -13.22
CA ASP A 196 -7.65 -7.57 -13.23
C ASP A 196 -7.85 -8.91 -13.94
N ASP A 197 -7.27 -9.06 -15.15
CA ASP A 197 -7.33 -10.32 -15.91
C ASP A 197 -6.63 -11.48 -15.19
N ALA A 198 -5.53 -11.20 -14.50
CA ALA A 198 -4.70 -12.23 -13.87
C ALA A 198 -5.22 -12.66 -12.49
N TYR A 199 -5.78 -11.76 -11.70
CA TYR A 199 -6.08 -11.97 -10.28
C TYR A 199 -7.45 -11.44 -9.82
N ASP A 200 -8.30 -10.94 -10.72
CA ASP A 200 -9.56 -10.24 -10.43
C ASP A 200 -9.39 -8.98 -9.55
N ILE A 201 -8.20 -8.35 -9.59
CA ILE A 201 -7.91 -7.15 -8.79
C ILE A 201 -8.31 -5.89 -9.55
N ARG A 202 -9.24 -5.15 -8.97
CA ARG A 202 -9.83 -3.96 -9.58
C ARG A 202 -8.96 -2.73 -9.43
N PHE A 203 -9.19 -1.78 -10.32
CA PHE A 203 -8.62 -0.44 -10.28
C PHE A 203 -9.58 0.58 -9.64
N GLY A 204 -9.03 1.46 -8.82
CA GLY A 204 -9.57 2.78 -8.53
C GLY A 204 -8.60 3.83 -9.05
N TYR A 205 -9.13 4.97 -9.46
CA TYR A 205 -8.32 6.08 -9.96
C TYR A 205 -8.41 7.26 -9.01
N PHE A 206 -7.32 8.00 -8.89
CA PHE A 206 -7.29 9.23 -8.11
C PHE A 206 -6.50 10.31 -8.83
N THR A 207 -6.85 11.57 -8.56
CA THR A 207 -6.27 12.76 -9.20
C THR A 207 -5.57 13.68 -8.21
N SER A 208 -5.76 13.42 -6.91
CA SER A 208 -5.22 14.22 -5.80
C SER A 208 -5.16 13.38 -4.53
N ARG A 209 -4.43 13.84 -3.52
CA ARG A 209 -4.40 13.23 -2.18
C ARG A 209 -5.80 13.07 -1.58
N GLU A 210 -6.65 14.09 -1.71
CA GLU A 210 -8.02 14.06 -1.19
C GLU A 210 -8.86 12.99 -1.88
N HIS A 211 -8.78 12.94 -3.21
CA HIS A 211 -9.52 11.95 -3.99
C HIS A 211 -9.04 10.52 -3.70
N LEU A 212 -7.75 10.33 -3.38
CA LEU A 212 -7.22 9.04 -2.91
C LEU A 212 -7.89 8.63 -1.57
N VAL A 213 -7.97 9.55 -0.60
CA VAL A 213 -8.66 9.30 0.69
C VAL A 213 -10.11 8.89 0.46
N GLU A 214 -10.87 9.67 -0.32
CA GLU A 214 -12.28 9.38 -0.64
C GLU A 214 -12.45 8.00 -1.28
N THR A 215 -11.57 7.65 -2.23
CA THR A 215 -11.65 6.37 -2.93
C THR A 215 -11.23 5.19 -2.05
N LEU A 216 -10.29 5.40 -1.12
CA LEU A 216 -9.90 4.41 -0.12
C LEU A 216 -11.04 4.15 0.87
N ILE A 217 -11.68 5.21 1.39
CA ILE A 217 -12.86 5.10 2.25
C ILE A 217 -13.95 4.28 1.54
N ALA A 218 -14.28 4.64 0.29
CA ALA A 218 -15.29 3.92 -0.47
C ALA A 218 -14.92 2.44 -0.69
N PHE A 219 -13.64 2.11 -0.85
CA PHE A 219 -13.17 0.73 -0.93
C PHE A 219 -13.34 -0.02 0.40
N VAL A 220 -12.98 0.62 1.52
CA VAL A 220 -13.11 0.04 2.86
C VAL A 220 -14.57 -0.27 3.19
N GLU A 221 -15.46 0.71 3.06
CA GLU A 221 -16.89 0.56 3.37
C GLU A 221 -17.60 -0.44 2.44
N SER A 222 -17.16 -0.54 1.18
CA SER A 222 -17.82 -1.42 0.19
C SER A 222 -17.37 -2.87 0.27
N TYR A 223 -16.11 -3.12 0.67
CA TYR A 223 -15.49 -4.43 0.52
C TYR A 223 -14.73 -4.91 1.74
N VAL A 224 -14.09 -4.04 2.52
CA VAL A 224 -13.30 -4.47 3.67
C VAL A 224 -14.21 -4.74 4.85
N GLU A 225 -14.97 -3.74 5.32
CA GLU A 225 -15.86 -3.91 6.47
C GLU A 225 -16.94 -5.00 6.25
N PRO A 226 -17.60 -5.08 5.08
CA PRO A 226 -18.66 -6.07 4.88
C PRO A 226 -18.13 -7.50 4.71
N LEU A 227 -16.84 -7.67 4.41
CA LEU A 227 -16.19 -8.98 4.21
C LEU A 227 -15.16 -9.28 5.31
N ALA A 228 -15.06 -8.42 6.33
CA ALA A 228 -14.30 -8.69 7.53
C ALA A 228 -15.09 -9.70 8.36
N ASP A 229 -14.60 -10.94 8.38
CA ASP A 229 -15.07 -12.01 9.28
C ASP A 229 -14.66 -11.76 10.74
#